data_AF-A0A9W7GQV2-F1
#
_entry.id   AF-A0A9W7GQV2-F1
#
_cell.length_a   1.000
_cell.length_b   1.000
_cell.length_c   1.000
_cell.angle_alpha   90.00
_cell.angle_beta   90.00
_cell.angle_gamma   90.00
#
_symmetry.space_group_name_H-M   'P 1'
#
loop_
_entity.id
_entity.type
_entity.pdbx_description
1 polymer ?
#
loop_
_entity_poly.entity_id
_entity_poly.type
_entity_poly.pdbx_seq_one_letter_code
_entity_poly.pdbx_strand_id
1 'polypeptide(L)'
;MTFYNDNDNDEGEEVPELKLRVDDDDDVNAKRVTLRQRLLEEREAEEENSWLKEPAFSFLWRRSIWDWIKLGIFLIIVGLLVAVFLKWVGPFFMEKELMPLINWEMATFSTPMLAVLVFASVALFPTILLPSSPSMWLAGMAFGYGFGFLLIISAAAVGVSLPFFIGSLFLHRIRGWLEKYPKKAAFLRAAGEGNRFHQFKAVTLIRLSPFPYLLYNYCAVATHVEYGPYILGSLIGMVPEIFVSIYTGTLIQTLADASQERHGLSAVQILLNVGGFLITLVATIVFTVYAKRQLRILQIEEELV
;
A
#
# COMPACT_ATOMS: atom_id res chain seq x y z
N MET A 1 -0.46 96.97 52.61
CA MET A 1 -1.72 96.30 52.96
C MET A 1 -1.33 94.96 53.57
N THR A 2 -0.96 94.79 54.85
CA THR A 2 -1.69 94.97 56.15
C THR A 2 -3.03 94.24 56.14
N PHE A 3 -3.30 93.20 56.96
CA PHE A 3 -3.28 93.07 58.44
C PHE A 3 -2.66 91.72 58.91
N TYR A 4 -1.78 91.62 59.92
CA TYR A 4 -1.99 91.44 61.41
C TYR A 4 -3.06 90.37 61.76
N ASN A 5 -2.81 89.34 62.58
CA ASN A 5 -2.25 89.36 63.94
C ASN A 5 -1.60 88.00 64.37
N ASP A 6 -0.73 88.10 65.38
CA ASP A 6 -0.06 87.03 66.16
C ASP A 6 -1.05 86.06 66.85
N ASN A 7 -0.64 84.81 67.13
CA ASN A 7 -0.01 84.42 68.41
C ASN A 7 0.22 82.89 68.53
N ASP A 8 1.14 82.55 69.42
CA ASP A 8 1.87 81.30 69.64
C ASP A 8 1.07 80.03 70.06
N ASN A 9 1.76 78.89 69.85
CA ASN A 9 1.79 77.63 70.62
C ASN A 9 0.49 77.09 71.22
N ASP A 10 0.10 75.86 70.85
CA ASP A 10 0.22 74.70 71.77
C ASP A 10 -0.09 73.37 71.06
N GLU A 11 0.36 72.31 71.72
CA GLU A 11 0.13 70.88 71.58
C GLU A 11 -1.20 70.39 70.98
N GLY A 12 -1.20 69.17 70.44
CA GLY A 12 -2.41 68.33 70.42
C GLY A 12 -2.82 67.79 69.06
N GLU A 13 -2.52 66.53 68.86
CA GLU A 13 -3.19 65.58 67.98
C GLU A 13 -4.72 65.67 68.14
N GLU A 14 -5.50 65.80 67.05
CA GLU A 14 -6.85 65.21 66.95
C GLU A 14 -7.42 65.31 65.51
N VAL A 15 -7.77 64.12 64.98
CA VAL A 15 -8.31 63.85 63.66
C VAL A 15 -9.84 63.85 63.77
N PRO A 16 -10.62 64.43 62.84
CA PRO A 16 -12.08 64.35 62.93
C PRO A 16 -12.56 62.92 62.59
N GLU A 17 -13.18 62.30 63.60
CA GLU A 17 -13.79 60.98 63.59
C GLU A 17 -14.80 60.77 62.44
N LEU A 18 -14.61 59.70 61.67
CA LEU A 18 -15.68 59.08 60.91
C LEU A 18 -16.40 58.08 61.82
N LYS A 19 -17.59 58.45 62.31
CA LYS A 19 -18.49 57.56 63.04
C LYS A 19 -18.89 56.38 62.14
N LEU A 20 -18.19 55.25 62.27
CA LEU A 20 -18.60 53.99 61.67
C LEU A 20 -19.66 53.36 62.59
N ARG A 21 -20.90 53.38 62.13
CA ARG A 21 -22.02 52.66 62.75
C ARG A 21 -21.70 51.16 62.66
N VAL A 22 -21.56 50.52 63.82
CA VAL A 22 -21.50 49.06 63.94
C VAL A 22 -22.92 48.55 63.69
N ASP A 23 -23.16 47.94 62.54
CA ASP A 23 -24.33 47.10 62.27
C ASP A 23 -23.89 45.64 62.39
N ASP A 24 -24.42 45.01 63.45
CA ASP A 24 -24.57 43.59 63.78
C ASP A 24 -23.75 42.52 63.01
N ASP A 25 -22.80 41.92 63.73
CA ASP A 25 -22.01 40.73 63.33
C ASP A 25 -22.87 39.46 63.10
N ASP A 26 -24.10 39.42 63.63
CA ASP A 26 -24.99 38.25 63.54
C ASP A 26 -25.54 38.02 62.12
N ASP A 27 -25.81 39.08 61.34
CA ASP A 27 -26.31 38.96 59.96
C ASP A 27 -25.21 38.45 59.02
N VAL A 28 -23.96 38.89 59.23
CA VAL A 28 -22.81 38.45 58.43
C VAL A 28 -22.52 36.98 58.66
N ASN A 29 -22.63 36.51 59.91
CA ASN A 29 -22.36 35.11 60.24
C ASN A 29 -23.48 34.20 59.72
N ALA A 30 -24.75 34.60 59.87
CA ALA A 30 -25.90 33.90 59.30
C ALA A 30 -25.76 33.77 57.77
N LYS A 31 -25.35 34.84 57.09
CA LYS A 31 -25.14 34.87 55.64
C LYS A 31 -23.97 34.01 55.19
N ARG A 32 -22.87 33.96 55.96
CA ARG A 32 -21.75 33.04 55.70
C ARG A 32 -22.14 31.58 55.86
N VAL A 33 -22.95 31.26 56.86
CA VAL A 33 -23.47 29.90 57.08
C VAL A 33 -24.36 29.49 55.91
N THR A 34 -25.28 30.35 55.47
CA THR A 34 -26.13 30.07 54.29
C THR A 34 -25.31 29.93 53.01
N LEU A 35 -24.26 30.74 52.84
CA LEU A 35 -23.41 30.68 51.64
C LEU A 35 -22.56 29.39 51.62
N ARG A 36 -22.03 28.96 52.77
CA ARG A 36 -21.33 27.67 52.89
C ARG A 36 -22.26 26.50 52.61
N GLN A 37 -23.51 26.57 53.09
CA GLN A 37 -24.48 25.52 52.89
C GLN A 37 -24.87 25.39 51.41
N ARG A 38 -25.05 26.51 50.70
CA ARG A 38 -25.24 26.52 49.25
C ARG A 38 -24.03 26.00 48.47
N LEU A 39 -22.82 26.35 48.89
CA LEU A 39 -21.61 25.84 48.24
C LEU A 39 -21.40 24.33 48.47
N LEU A 40 -21.87 23.81 49.60
CA LEU A 40 -21.88 22.37 49.88
C LEU A 40 -22.95 21.67 49.05
N GLU A 41 -24.16 22.22 48.96
CA GLU A 41 -25.23 21.71 48.10
C GLU A 41 -24.83 21.76 46.61
N GLU A 42 -24.16 22.82 46.16
CA GLU A 42 -23.62 22.90 44.79
C GLU A 42 -22.50 21.88 44.56
N ARG A 43 -21.61 21.65 45.55
CA ARG A 43 -20.58 20.62 45.44
C ARG A 43 -21.14 19.20 45.46
N GLU A 44 -22.12 18.93 46.30
CA GLU A 44 -22.81 17.65 46.35
C GLU A 44 -23.60 17.40 45.06
N ALA A 45 -24.24 18.43 44.50
CA ALA A 45 -24.91 18.35 43.20
C ALA A 45 -23.92 18.22 42.02
N GLU A 46 -22.72 18.80 42.11
CA GLU A 46 -21.64 18.58 41.14
C GLU A 46 -21.02 17.18 41.26
N GLU A 47 -20.84 16.66 42.47
CA GLU A 47 -20.39 15.28 42.70
C GLU A 47 -21.45 14.27 42.26
N GLU A 48 -22.73 14.47 42.58
CA GLU A 48 -23.84 13.60 42.13
C GLU A 48 -23.97 13.62 40.60
N ASN A 49 -23.84 14.79 39.96
CA ASN A 49 -23.79 14.89 38.49
C ASN A 49 -22.51 14.28 37.88
N SER A 50 -21.40 14.25 38.63
CA SER A 50 -20.16 13.58 38.22
C SER A 50 -20.30 12.06 38.25
N TRP A 51 -20.99 11.50 39.26
CA TRP A 51 -21.30 10.07 39.35
C TRP A 51 -22.38 9.61 38.35
N LEU A 52 -23.28 10.52 37.92
CA LEU A 52 -24.28 10.25 36.88
C LEU A 52 -23.72 10.37 35.44
N LYS A 53 -22.51 10.89 35.25
CA LYS A 53 -21.78 10.75 34.00
C LYS A 53 -21.14 9.36 33.96
N GLU A 54 -21.92 8.38 33.52
CA GLU A 54 -21.37 7.12 33.01
C GLU A 54 -20.16 7.41 32.10
N PRO A 55 -19.09 6.60 32.17
CA PRO A 55 -17.87 6.91 31.45
C PRO A 55 -18.19 7.00 29.94
N ALA A 56 -17.76 8.11 29.32
CA ALA A 56 -17.76 8.34 27.86
C ALA A 56 -16.87 7.32 27.08
N PHE A 57 -16.63 6.16 27.66
CA PHE A 57 -15.92 5.01 27.13
C PHE A 57 -16.82 4.14 26.23
N SER A 58 -18.14 4.14 26.46
CA SER A 58 -19.10 3.34 25.66
C SER A 58 -19.33 3.88 24.24
N PHE A 59 -19.17 5.19 24.02
CA PHE A 59 -19.42 5.81 22.71
C PHE A 59 -18.23 5.67 21.75
N LEU A 60 -17.00 5.80 22.26
CA LEU A 60 -15.77 5.60 21.48
C LEU A 60 -15.58 4.14 21.06
N TRP A 61 -15.95 3.19 21.93
CA TRP A 61 -15.86 1.76 21.62
C TRP A 61 -16.94 1.32 20.62
N ARG A 62 -18.17 1.84 20.75
CA ARG A 62 -19.29 1.51 19.85
C ARG A 62 -18.98 1.92 18.41
N ARG A 63 -18.48 3.14 18.16
CA ARG A 63 -18.13 3.58 16.79
C ARG A 63 -16.99 2.73 16.18
N SER A 64 -16.01 2.33 17.00
CA SER A 64 -14.91 1.45 16.59
C SER A 64 -15.39 0.04 16.20
N ILE A 65 -16.27 -0.58 17.01
CA ILE A 65 -16.82 -1.93 16.72
C ILE A 65 -17.58 -1.95 15.39
N TRP A 66 -18.38 -0.92 15.11
CA TRP A 66 -19.13 -0.83 13.84
C TRP A 66 -18.20 -0.70 12.63
N ASP A 67 -17.05 -0.04 12.77
CA ASP A 67 -16.07 0.06 11.68
C ASP A 67 -15.30 -1.26 11.49
N TRP A 68 -15.01 -2.02 12.56
CA TRP A 68 -14.49 -3.38 12.46
C TRP A 68 -15.49 -4.37 11.86
N ILE A 69 -16.79 -4.24 12.17
CA ILE A 69 -17.86 -5.03 11.56
C ILE A 69 -17.97 -4.70 10.06
N LYS A 70 -17.97 -3.42 9.67
CA LYS A 70 -17.96 -3.01 8.26
C LYS A 70 -16.73 -3.54 7.52
N LEU A 71 -15.55 -3.49 8.15
CA LEU A 71 -14.32 -4.03 7.59
C LEU A 71 -14.42 -5.55 7.42
N GLY A 72 -14.95 -6.27 8.41
CA GLY A 72 -15.18 -7.71 8.34
C GLY A 72 -16.14 -8.09 7.21
N ILE A 73 -17.27 -7.38 7.10
CA ILE A 73 -18.25 -7.59 6.01
C ILE A 73 -17.61 -7.28 4.65
N PHE A 74 -16.85 -6.20 4.53
CA PHE A 74 -16.14 -5.85 3.30
C PHE A 74 -15.14 -6.95 2.90
N LEU A 75 -14.34 -7.46 3.85
CA LEU A 75 -13.39 -8.54 3.60
C LEU A 75 -14.10 -9.85 3.21
N ILE A 76 -15.25 -10.16 3.81
CA ILE A 76 -16.06 -11.32 3.44
C ILE A 76 -16.59 -11.16 2.01
N ILE A 77 -17.15 -9.99 1.66
CA ILE A 77 -17.66 -9.73 0.31
C ILE A 77 -16.53 -9.82 -0.71
N VAL A 78 -15.37 -9.22 -0.43
CA VAL A 78 -14.19 -9.32 -1.30
C VAL A 78 -13.73 -10.77 -1.42
N GLY A 79 -13.66 -11.52 -0.32
CA GLY A 79 -13.31 -12.94 -0.34
C GLY A 79 -14.29 -13.79 -1.15
N LEU A 80 -15.59 -13.51 -1.05
CA LEU A 80 -16.65 -14.21 -1.77
C LEU A 80 -16.59 -13.86 -3.27
N LEU A 81 -16.35 -12.60 -3.62
CA LEU A 81 -16.11 -12.16 -5.00
C LEU A 81 -14.86 -12.83 -5.58
N VAL A 82 -13.77 -12.92 -4.83
CA VAL A 82 -12.56 -13.65 -5.23
C VAL A 82 -12.87 -15.14 -5.41
N ALA A 83 -13.64 -15.76 -4.51
CA ALA A 83 -14.00 -17.17 -4.63
C ALA A 83 -14.91 -17.43 -5.85
N VAL A 84 -15.89 -16.57 -6.12
CA VAL A 84 -16.74 -16.65 -7.32
C VAL A 84 -15.90 -16.45 -8.57
N PHE A 85 -15.00 -15.47 -8.57
CA PHE A 85 -14.08 -15.24 -9.68
C PHE A 85 -13.20 -16.47 -9.93
N LEU A 86 -12.56 -17.03 -8.90
CA LEU A 86 -11.70 -18.21 -9.02
C LEU A 86 -12.46 -19.48 -9.40
N LYS A 87 -13.71 -19.64 -8.97
CA LYS A 87 -14.50 -20.85 -9.23
C LYS A 87 -15.25 -20.81 -10.56
N TRP A 88 -15.71 -19.63 -10.99
CA TRP A 88 -16.59 -19.51 -12.16
C TRP A 88 -15.94 -18.71 -13.28
N VAL A 89 -15.48 -17.49 -13.01
CA VAL A 89 -15.03 -16.57 -14.07
C VAL A 89 -13.66 -16.98 -14.63
N GLY A 90 -12.72 -17.32 -13.76
CA GLY A 90 -11.37 -17.75 -14.11
C GLY A 90 -11.38 -19.02 -14.97
N PRO A 91 -11.97 -20.13 -14.48
CA PRO A 91 -12.07 -21.37 -15.26
C PRO A 91 -12.85 -21.18 -16.56
N PHE A 92 -13.95 -20.42 -16.54
CA PHE A 92 -14.72 -20.14 -17.77
C PHE A 92 -13.89 -19.41 -18.82
N PHE A 93 -13.22 -18.31 -18.47
CA PHE A 93 -12.42 -17.55 -19.42
C PHE A 93 -11.19 -18.33 -19.91
N MET A 94 -10.55 -19.08 -19.00
CA MET A 94 -9.43 -19.97 -19.33
C MET A 94 -9.84 -21.09 -20.28
N GLU A 95 -10.91 -21.82 -19.98
CA GLU A 95 -11.34 -23.00 -20.76
C GLU A 95 -12.03 -22.65 -22.08
N LYS A 96 -12.76 -21.52 -22.15
CA LYS A 96 -13.57 -21.16 -23.32
C LYS A 96 -12.86 -20.27 -24.33
N GLU A 97 -12.05 -19.32 -23.87
CA GLU A 97 -11.44 -18.33 -24.74
C GLU A 97 -9.93 -18.55 -24.85
N LEU A 98 -9.24 -18.61 -23.71
CA LEU A 98 -7.78 -18.61 -23.65
C LEU A 98 -7.15 -19.92 -24.15
N MET A 99 -7.57 -21.06 -23.61
CA MET A 99 -7.00 -22.37 -23.96
C MET A 99 -7.28 -22.76 -25.42
N PRO A 100 -8.49 -22.59 -25.97
CA PRO A 100 -8.73 -22.86 -27.38
C PRO A 100 -7.92 -21.95 -28.30
N LEU A 101 -7.75 -20.67 -27.94
CA LEU A 101 -6.93 -19.73 -28.70
C LEU A 101 -5.45 -20.14 -28.70
N ILE A 102 -4.89 -20.44 -27.52
CA ILE A 102 -3.50 -20.91 -27.37
C ILE A 102 -3.28 -22.20 -28.18
N ASN A 103 -4.20 -23.15 -28.10
CA ASN A 103 -4.11 -24.41 -28.84
C ASN A 103 -4.23 -24.20 -30.35
N TRP A 104 -5.14 -23.34 -30.79
CA TRP A 104 -5.29 -22.97 -32.19
C TRP A 104 -4.02 -22.28 -32.71
N GLU A 105 -3.44 -21.38 -31.92
CA GLU A 105 -2.19 -20.67 -32.26
C GLU A 105 -1.03 -21.67 -32.43
N MET A 106 -0.85 -22.58 -31.46
CA MET A 106 0.16 -23.64 -31.54
C MET A 106 -0.02 -24.59 -32.73
N ALA A 107 -1.27 -24.90 -33.10
CA ALA A 107 -1.58 -25.79 -34.23
C ALA A 107 -1.47 -25.09 -35.59
N THR A 108 -1.70 -23.78 -35.63
CA THR A 108 -1.75 -23.00 -36.88
C THR A 108 -0.36 -22.51 -37.30
N PHE A 109 0.48 -22.13 -36.35
CA PHE A 109 1.75 -21.47 -36.64
C PHE A 109 2.94 -22.40 -36.44
N SER A 110 3.96 -22.23 -37.30
CA SER A 110 5.24 -22.91 -37.12
C SER A 110 5.98 -22.39 -35.89
N THR A 111 6.87 -23.19 -35.32
CA THR A 111 7.70 -22.84 -34.15
C THR A 111 8.40 -21.47 -34.25
N PRO A 112 9.06 -21.07 -35.36
CA PRO A 112 9.65 -19.73 -35.47
C PRO A 112 8.60 -18.62 -35.51
N MET A 113 7.44 -18.85 -36.12
CA MET A 113 6.35 -17.86 -36.15
C MET A 113 5.75 -17.67 -34.75
N LEU A 114 5.56 -18.75 -33.99
CA LEU A 114 5.16 -18.69 -32.58
C LEU A 114 6.15 -17.87 -31.75
N ALA A 115 7.46 -18.05 -31.98
CA ALA A 115 8.46 -17.29 -31.25
C ALA A 115 8.32 -15.78 -31.50
N VAL A 116 8.05 -15.38 -32.75
CA VAL A 116 7.80 -13.99 -33.12
C VAL A 116 6.51 -13.45 -32.49
N LEU A 117 5.42 -14.24 -32.51
CA LEU A 117 4.14 -13.84 -31.92
C LEU A 117 4.23 -13.67 -30.39
N VAL A 118 4.87 -14.62 -29.70
CA VAL A 118 5.12 -14.52 -28.26
C VAL A 118 6.02 -13.32 -27.96
N PHE A 119 7.10 -13.13 -28.72
CA PHE A 119 7.98 -11.97 -28.53
C PHE A 119 7.22 -10.66 -28.71
N ALA A 120 6.47 -10.52 -29.81
CA ALA A 120 5.72 -9.31 -30.12
C ALA A 120 4.64 -9.03 -29.07
N SER A 121 3.91 -10.05 -28.62
CA SER A 121 2.87 -9.88 -27.59
C SER A 121 3.46 -9.49 -26.23
N VAL A 122 4.51 -10.16 -25.76
CA VAL A 122 5.18 -9.80 -24.49
C VAL A 122 5.81 -8.39 -24.57
N ALA A 123 6.33 -8.00 -25.73
CA ALA A 123 6.90 -6.67 -25.94
C ALA A 123 5.85 -5.55 -26.06
N LEU A 124 4.69 -5.80 -26.66
CA LEU A 124 3.72 -4.76 -26.98
C LEU A 124 2.58 -4.66 -25.96
N PHE A 125 2.12 -5.77 -25.38
CA PHE A 125 0.96 -5.78 -24.48
C PHE A 125 1.11 -4.85 -23.27
N PRO A 126 2.28 -4.77 -22.59
CA PRO A 126 2.46 -3.82 -21.49
C PRO A 126 2.28 -2.35 -21.91
N THR A 127 2.51 -2.02 -23.19
CA THR A 127 2.36 -0.68 -23.77
C THR A 127 0.91 -0.29 -24.04
N ILE A 128 0.00 -1.27 -24.06
CA ILE A 128 -1.43 -1.04 -24.23
C ILE A 128 -2.23 -1.47 -22.99
N LEU A 129 -1.52 -1.66 -21.85
CA LEU A 129 -2.08 -2.11 -20.58
C LEU A 129 -2.78 -3.48 -20.65
N LEU A 130 -2.37 -4.32 -21.60
CA LEU A 130 -2.81 -5.71 -21.68
C LEU A 130 -1.86 -6.64 -20.89
N PRO A 131 -2.40 -7.67 -20.21
CA PRO A 131 -1.58 -8.63 -19.49
C PRO A 131 -0.79 -9.53 -20.44
N SER A 132 0.51 -9.70 -20.18
CA SER A 132 1.39 -10.57 -20.98
C SER A 132 1.40 -12.04 -20.54
N SER A 133 0.74 -12.36 -19.42
CA SER A 133 0.76 -13.71 -18.83
C SER A 133 0.35 -14.83 -19.79
N PRO A 134 -0.71 -14.70 -20.62
CA PRO A 134 -1.07 -15.72 -21.60
C PRO A 134 0.06 -16.07 -22.57
N SER A 135 0.72 -15.05 -23.12
CA SER A 135 1.85 -15.24 -24.03
C SER A 135 3.05 -15.89 -23.33
N MET A 136 3.29 -15.55 -22.06
CA MET A 136 4.35 -16.16 -21.27
C MET A 136 4.06 -17.64 -20.97
N TRP A 137 2.79 -18.01 -20.75
CA TRP A 137 2.39 -19.42 -20.63
C TRP A 137 2.60 -20.17 -21.95
N LEU A 138 2.16 -19.60 -23.07
CA LEU A 138 2.41 -20.16 -24.40
C LEU A 138 3.92 -20.34 -24.66
N ALA A 139 4.76 -19.40 -24.22
CA ALA A 139 6.21 -19.55 -24.31
C ALA A 139 6.72 -20.78 -23.54
N GLY A 140 6.17 -21.02 -22.34
CA GLY A 140 6.50 -22.19 -21.52
C GLY A 140 6.02 -23.50 -22.12
N MET A 141 4.86 -23.50 -22.80
CA MET A 141 4.31 -24.65 -23.53
C MET A 141 5.12 -24.98 -24.78
N ALA A 142 5.50 -23.97 -25.56
CA ALA A 142 6.13 -24.17 -26.87
C ALA A 142 7.66 -24.30 -26.81
N PHE A 143 8.32 -23.63 -25.85
CA PHE A 143 9.80 -23.49 -25.82
C PHE A 143 10.44 -23.96 -24.51
N GLY A 144 9.65 -24.32 -23.50
CA GLY A 144 10.13 -24.78 -22.19
C GLY A 144 10.95 -23.71 -21.43
N TYR A 145 11.69 -24.16 -20.41
CA TYR A 145 12.38 -23.23 -19.49
C TYR A 145 13.53 -22.46 -20.12
N GLY A 146 14.39 -23.09 -20.93
CA GLY A 146 15.58 -22.44 -21.47
C GLY A 146 15.25 -21.37 -22.51
N PHE A 147 14.70 -21.81 -23.65
CA PHE A 147 14.35 -20.90 -24.75
C PHE A 147 13.18 -19.98 -24.39
N GLY A 148 12.18 -20.48 -23.65
CA GLY A 148 11.08 -19.65 -23.17
C GLY A 148 11.55 -18.51 -22.27
N PHE A 149 12.49 -18.76 -21.35
CA PHE A 149 13.08 -17.71 -20.52
C PHE A 149 13.81 -16.65 -21.35
N LEU A 150 14.70 -17.06 -22.26
CA LEU A 150 15.45 -16.15 -23.12
C LEU A 150 14.54 -15.30 -24.01
N LEU A 151 13.47 -15.90 -24.53
CA LEU A 151 12.48 -15.22 -25.34
C LEU A 151 11.70 -14.20 -24.51
N ILE A 152 11.18 -14.61 -23.35
CA ILE A 152 10.40 -13.71 -22.48
C ILE A 152 11.27 -12.57 -21.96
N ILE A 153 12.50 -12.84 -21.46
CA ILE A 153 13.33 -11.80 -20.85
C ILE A 153 13.76 -10.75 -21.89
N SER A 154 14.05 -11.16 -23.12
CA SER A 154 14.39 -10.24 -24.21
C SER A 154 13.19 -9.43 -24.69
N ALA A 155 12.02 -10.05 -24.81
CA ALA A 155 10.77 -9.36 -25.12
C ALA A 155 10.35 -8.39 -23.99
N ALA A 156 10.49 -8.80 -22.73
CA ALA A 156 10.18 -8.00 -21.56
C ALA A 156 11.06 -6.75 -21.49
N ALA A 157 12.34 -6.84 -21.91
CA ALA A 157 13.21 -5.68 -22.02
C ALA A 157 12.58 -4.60 -22.92
N VAL A 158 12.05 -4.99 -24.08
CA VAL A 158 11.32 -4.08 -24.98
C VAL A 158 10.03 -3.60 -24.32
N GLY A 159 9.27 -4.51 -23.71
CA GLY A 159 7.96 -4.22 -23.11
C GLY A 159 7.98 -3.31 -21.89
N VAL A 160 9.08 -3.25 -21.14
CA VAL A 160 9.24 -2.24 -20.07
C VAL A 160 9.83 -0.93 -20.59
N SER A 161 10.58 -0.98 -21.70
CA SER A 161 11.24 0.20 -22.28
C SER A 161 10.26 1.08 -23.04
N LEU A 162 9.34 0.49 -23.82
CA LEU A 162 8.36 1.25 -24.59
C LEU A 162 7.50 2.16 -23.70
N PRO A 163 6.84 1.67 -22.63
CA PRO A 163 6.08 2.53 -21.71
C PRO A 163 6.94 3.56 -20.98
N PHE A 164 8.22 3.26 -20.73
CA PHE A 164 9.14 4.23 -20.11
C PHE A 164 9.36 5.41 -21.05
N PHE A 165 9.70 5.18 -22.32
CA PHE A 165 9.86 6.30 -23.26
C PHE A 165 8.53 7.00 -23.56
N ILE A 166 7.42 6.27 -23.68
CA ILE A 166 6.10 6.87 -23.90
C ILE A 166 5.64 7.68 -22.68
N GLY A 167 5.90 7.19 -21.47
CA GLY A 167 5.56 7.85 -20.21
C GLY A 167 6.23 9.21 -20.05
N SER A 168 7.41 9.40 -20.67
CA SER A 168 8.10 10.70 -20.71
C SER A 168 7.28 11.80 -21.38
N LEU A 169 6.45 11.44 -22.37
CA LEU A 169 5.59 12.39 -23.10
C LEU A 169 4.38 12.86 -22.25
N PHE A 170 3.93 12.04 -21.30
CA PHE A 170 2.77 12.31 -20.46
C PHE A 170 3.13 12.69 -19.02
N LEU A 171 4.40 13.03 -18.78
CA LEU A 171 4.97 13.23 -17.45
C LEU A 171 4.19 14.23 -16.58
N HIS A 172 3.72 15.34 -17.16
CA HIS A 172 2.93 16.33 -16.44
C HIS A 172 1.59 15.77 -15.93
N ARG A 173 0.90 14.95 -16.75
CA ARG A 173 -0.36 14.30 -16.35
C ARG A 173 -0.14 13.22 -15.30
N ILE A 174 0.94 12.44 -15.45
CA ILE A 174 1.29 11.38 -14.48
C ILE A 174 1.60 12.00 -13.12
N ARG A 175 2.36 13.10 -13.07
CA ARG A 175 2.63 13.83 -11.82
C ARG A 175 1.35 14.34 -11.15
N GLY A 176 0.48 15.00 -11.90
CA GLY A 176 -0.81 15.48 -11.35
C GLY A 176 -1.73 14.34 -10.88
N TRP A 177 -1.64 13.16 -11.49
CA TRP A 177 -2.34 11.97 -11.00
C TRP A 177 -1.71 11.41 -9.72
N LEU A 178 -0.38 11.40 -9.63
CA LEU A 178 0.37 10.91 -8.48
C LEU A 178 0.15 11.79 -7.23
N GLU A 179 0.02 13.10 -7.42
CA GLU A 179 -0.28 14.06 -6.35
C GLU A 179 -1.63 13.79 -5.66
N LYS A 180 -2.60 13.17 -6.36
CA LYS A 180 -3.88 12.74 -5.75
C LYS A 180 -3.72 11.56 -4.79
N TYR A 181 -2.61 10.83 -4.86
CA TYR A 181 -2.32 9.64 -4.06
C TYR A 181 -0.94 9.72 -3.39
N PRO A 182 -0.73 10.68 -2.47
CA PRO A 182 0.60 11.03 -1.96
C PRO A 182 1.33 9.87 -1.28
N LYS A 183 0.62 8.96 -0.60
CA LYS A 183 1.23 7.78 0.03
C LYS A 183 1.84 6.80 -0.99
N LYS A 184 1.18 6.59 -2.13
CA LYS A 184 1.70 5.72 -3.21
C LYS A 184 2.77 6.45 -4.03
N ALA A 185 2.62 7.76 -4.16
CA ALA A 185 3.58 8.65 -4.82
C ALA A 185 4.92 8.67 -4.11
N ALA A 186 4.93 8.71 -2.77
CA ALA A 186 6.15 8.75 -1.96
C ALA A 186 7.03 7.52 -2.22
N PHE A 187 6.46 6.32 -2.19
CA PHE A 187 7.18 5.08 -2.50
C PHE A 187 7.75 5.06 -3.92
N LEU A 188 7.00 5.58 -4.90
CA LEU A 188 7.44 5.69 -6.28
C LEU A 188 8.55 6.74 -6.44
N ARG A 189 8.45 7.89 -5.75
CA ARG A 189 9.45 8.97 -5.76
C ARG A 189 10.77 8.54 -5.13
N ALA A 190 10.72 7.88 -3.98
CA ALA A 190 11.89 7.32 -3.31
C ALA A 190 12.70 6.39 -4.24
N ALA A 191 12.03 5.72 -5.19
CA ALA A 191 12.71 4.86 -6.15
C ALA A 191 13.67 5.58 -7.10
N GLY A 192 13.46 6.88 -7.35
CA GLY A 192 14.35 7.68 -8.20
C GLY A 192 15.35 8.53 -7.43
N GLU A 193 15.33 8.49 -6.10
CA GLU A 193 16.29 9.19 -5.25
C GLU A 193 17.59 8.37 -5.10
N GLY A 194 18.66 9.06 -4.71
CA GLY A 194 19.97 8.44 -4.48
C GLY A 194 20.78 8.11 -5.73
N ASN A 195 21.73 7.20 -5.59
CA ASN A 195 22.65 6.81 -6.66
C ASN A 195 22.02 5.76 -7.61
N ARG A 196 22.66 5.52 -8.77
CA ARG A 196 22.22 4.51 -9.76
C ARG A 196 21.99 3.12 -9.17
N PHE A 197 22.78 2.72 -8.18
CA PHE A 197 22.65 1.42 -7.52
C PHE A 197 21.42 1.35 -6.61
N HIS A 198 21.11 2.45 -5.90
CA HIS A 198 19.93 2.59 -5.07
C HIS A 198 18.67 2.54 -5.92
N GLN A 199 18.64 3.28 -7.03
CA GLN A 199 17.55 3.24 -8.00
C GLN A 199 17.34 1.83 -8.55
N PHE A 200 18.42 1.12 -8.92
CA PHE A 200 18.36 -0.27 -9.38
C PHE A 200 17.73 -1.19 -8.33
N LYS A 201 18.18 -1.08 -7.07
CA LYS A 201 17.66 -1.86 -5.94
C LYS A 201 16.17 -1.54 -5.73
N ALA A 202 15.79 -0.27 -5.72
CA ALA A 202 14.41 0.16 -5.54
C ALA A 202 13.49 -0.38 -6.65
N VAL A 203 13.89 -0.24 -7.92
CA VAL A 203 13.14 -0.79 -9.07
C VAL A 203 12.93 -2.29 -8.93
N THR A 204 14.00 -3.03 -8.61
CA THR A 204 13.93 -4.50 -8.43
C THR A 204 12.93 -4.85 -7.33
N LEU A 205 12.98 -4.13 -6.20
CA LEU A 205 12.10 -4.36 -5.06
C LEU A 205 10.64 -4.01 -5.38
N ILE A 206 10.39 -2.97 -6.18
CA ILE A 206 9.04 -2.62 -6.65
C ILE A 206 8.47 -3.74 -7.51
N ARG A 207 9.27 -4.32 -8.40
CA ARG A 207 8.84 -5.43 -9.28
C ARG A 207 8.52 -6.71 -8.50
N LEU A 208 9.24 -6.95 -7.41
CA LEU A 208 8.97 -8.07 -6.49
C LEU A 208 7.77 -7.81 -5.56
N SER A 209 7.34 -6.55 -5.43
CA SER A 209 6.19 -6.18 -4.64
C SER A 209 4.88 -6.45 -5.41
N PRO A 210 3.73 -6.58 -4.73
CA PRO A 210 2.42 -6.76 -5.39
C PRO A 210 1.92 -5.48 -6.08
N PHE A 211 2.80 -4.52 -6.38
CA PHE A 211 2.43 -3.29 -7.07
C PHE A 211 2.12 -3.60 -8.55
N PRO A 212 1.01 -3.05 -9.12
CA PRO A 212 0.65 -3.32 -10.51
C PRO A 212 1.76 -2.89 -11.49
N TYR A 213 2.43 -3.87 -12.10
CA TYR A 213 3.61 -3.62 -12.93
C TYR A 213 3.30 -2.76 -14.16
N LEU A 214 2.10 -2.93 -14.73
CA LEU A 214 1.59 -2.14 -15.87
C LEU A 214 1.54 -0.64 -15.55
N LEU A 215 1.17 -0.27 -14.32
CA LEU A 215 1.17 1.13 -13.87
C LEU A 215 2.60 1.63 -13.63
N TYR A 216 3.44 0.77 -13.03
CA TYR A 216 4.82 1.13 -12.74
C TYR A 216 5.63 1.45 -14.00
N ASN A 217 5.40 0.71 -15.09
CA ASN A 217 6.04 0.92 -16.38
C ASN A 217 5.94 2.38 -16.88
N TYR A 218 4.81 3.05 -16.66
CA TYR A 218 4.62 4.47 -17.01
C TYR A 218 5.07 5.42 -15.89
N CYS A 219 4.85 5.03 -14.63
CA CYS A 219 5.15 5.88 -13.48
C CYS A 219 6.66 6.04 -13.23
N ALA A 220 7.48 5.04 -13.61
CA ALA A 220 8.93 5.04 -13.38
C ALA A 220 9.66 6.25 -13.99
N VAL A 221 9.08 6.87 -15.02
CA VAL A 221 9.65 8.06 -15.67
C VAL A 221 9.32 9.31 -14.89
N ALA A 222 8.12 9.37 -14.32
CA ALA A 222 7.69 10.48 -13.49
C ALA A 222 8.47 10.58 -12.18
N THR A 223 9.15 9.49 -11.79
CA THR A 223 9.92 9.36 -10.56
C THR A 223 11.41 9.70 -10.71
N HIS A 224 11.87 10.20 -11.87
CA HIS A 224 13.28 10.54 -12.13
C HIS A 224 14.28 9.38 -12.06
N VAL A 225 13.82 8.14 -12.20
CA VAL A 225 14.70 6.97 -12.28
C VAL A 225 15.46 6.99 -13.60
N GLU A 226 16.79 6.78 -13.55
CA GLU A 226 17.58 6.64 -14.77
C GLU A 226 17.23 5.34 -15.52
N TYR A 227 17.26 5.39 -16.86
CA TYR A 227 16.87 4.24 -17.69
C TYR A 227 17.71 2.98 -17.43
N GLY A 228 19.03 3.12 -17.21
CA GLY A 228 19.93 1.98 -16.94
C GLY A 228 19.54 1.18 -15.68
N PRO A 229 19.47 1.83 -14.51
CA PRO A 229 18.93 1.22 -13.28
C PRO A 229 17.52 0.66 -13.45
N TYR A 230 16.65 1.36 -14.18
CA TYR A 230 15.29 0.92 -14.45
C TYR A 230 15.23 -0.40 -15.25
N ILE A 231 15.96 -0.50 -16.37
CA ILE A 231 15.92 -1.69 -17.22
C ILE A 231 16.53 -2.88 -16.50
N LEU A 232 17.71 -2.70 -15.88
CA LEU A 232 18.39 -3.77 -15.16
C LEU A 232 17.57 -4.26 -13.97
N GLY A 233 17.02 -3.33 -13.18
CA GLY A 233 16.20 -3.66 -12.02
C GLY A 233 14.89 -4.33 -12.42
N SER A 234 14.31 -3.92 -13.55
CA SER A 234 13.10 -4.55 -14.09
C SER A 234 13.36 -5.97 -14.55
N LEU A 235 14.41 -6.20 -15.34
CA LEU A 235 14.75 -7.54 -15.83
C LEU A 235 15.04 -8.49 -14.68
N ILE A 236 15.83 -8.08 -13.69
CA ILE A 236 16.16 -8.91 -12.52
C ILE A 236 14.91 -9.15 -11.66
N GLY A 237 14.11 -8.11 -11.42
CA GLY A 237 12.90 -8.21 -10.60
C GLY A 237 11.79 -9.07 -11.23
N MET A 238 11.77 -9.19 -12.57
CA MET A 238 10.79 -10.01 -13.31
C MET A 238 11.17 -11.48 -13.39
N VAL A 239 12.42 -11.87 -13.10
CA VAL A 239 12.88 -13.27 -13.21
C VAL A 239 11.95 -14.26 -12.49
N PRO A 240 11.53 -14.04 -11.22
CA PRO A 240 10.65 -14.99 -10.54
C PRO A 240 9.29 -15.12 -11.23
N GLU A 241 8.71 -14.02 -11.70
CA GLU A 241 7.43 -14.00 -12.41
C GLU A 241 7.52 -14.78 -13.73
N ILE A 242 8.63 -14.63 -14.47
CA ILE A 242 8.88 -15.34 -15.72
C ILE A 242 8.90 -16.85 -15.47
N PHE A 243 9.63 -17.32 -14.45
CA PHE A 243 9.68 -18.74 -14.13
C PHE A 243 8.33 -19.31 -13.71
N VAL A 244 7.56 -18.58 -12.89
CA VAL A 244 6.20 -18.98 -12.49
C VAL A 244 5.31 -19.11 -13.73
N SER A 245 5.42 -18.18 -14.68
CA SER A 245 4.62 -18.20 -15.91
C SER A 245 4.99 -19.36 -16.82
N ILE A 246 6.29 -19.59 -17.05
CA ILE A 246 6.76 -20.74 -17.84
C ILE A 246 6.29 -22.05 -17.21
N TYR A 247 6.46 -22.20 -15.89
CA TYR A 247 6.00 -23.38 -15.15
C TYR A 247 4.49 -23.61 -15.34
N THR A 248 3.70 -22.55 -15.22
CA THR A 248 2.25 -22.61 -15.43
C THR A 248 1.93 -23.12 -16.83
N GLY A 249 2.61 -22.61 -17.86
CA GLY A 249 2.49 -23.10 -19.24
C GLY A 249 2.83 -24.59 -19.37
N THR A 250 3.99 -25.02 -18.88
CA THR A 250 4.40 -26.43 -18.93
C THR A 250 3.43 -27.35 -18.20
N LEU A 251 2.89 -26.91 -17.06
CA LEU A 251 1.88 -27.68 -16.31
C LEU A 251 0.57 -27.81 -17.11
N ILE A 252 0.11 -26.73 -17.73
CA ILE A 252 -1.07 -26.73 -18.60
C ILE A 252 -0.89 -27.74 -19.74
N GLN A 253 0.26 -27.72 -20.41
CA GLN A 253 0.57 -28.68 -21.48
C GLN A 253 0.60 -30.13 -20.97
N THR A 254 1.25 -30.37 -19.84
CA THR A 254 1.34 -31.71 -19.24
C THR A 254 -0.05 -32.26 -18.86
N LEU A 255 -0.94 -31.40 -18.35
CA LEU A 255 -2.33 -31.77 -18.04
C LEU A 255 -3.16 -32.02 -19.29
N ALA A 256 -2.95 -31.24 -20.35
CA ALA A 256 -3.63 -31.43 -21.64
C ALA A 256 -3.23 -32.77 -22.28
N ASP A 257 -1.94 -33.10 -22.29
CA ASP A 257 -1.41 -34.35 -22.83
C ASP A 257 -1.93 -35.57 -22.03
N ALA A 258 -1.92 -35.48 -20.70
CA ALA A 258 -2.44 -36.54 -19.82
C ALA A 258 -3.95 -36.75 -19.94
N SER A 259 -4.70 -35.72 -20.36
CA SER A 259 -6.14 -35.84 -20.63
C SER A 259 -6.44 -36.48 -21.98
N GLN A 260 -5.53 -36.39 -22.96
CA GLN A 260 -5.71 -36.96 -24.29
C GLN A 260 -5.14 -38.38 -24.41
N GLU A 261 -4.01 -38.66 -23.78
CA GLU A 261 -3.40 -39.98 -23.78
C GLU A 261 -3.71 -40.72 -22.47
N ARG A 262 -4.38 -41.88 -22.56
CA ARG A 262 -4.52 -42.83 -21.43
C ARG A 262 -3.19 -43.54 -21.07
N HIS A 263 -2.06 -42.84 -21.13
CA HIS A 263 -0.74 -43.34 -20.73
C HIS A 263 -0.22 -42.48 -19.58
N GLY A 264 0.09 -43.11 -18.45
CA GLY A 264 0.57 -42.44 -17.26
C GLY A 264 1.85 -41.66 -17.55
N LEU A 265 1.84 -40.37 -17.19
CA LEU A 265 3.01 -39.51 -17.18
C LEU A 265 4.19 -40.22 -16.48
N SER A 266 5.36 -40.23 -17.12
CA SER A 266 6.55 -40.82 -16.53
C SER A 266 6.85 -40.15 -15.19
N ALA A 267 6.94 -40.95 -14.12
CA ALA A 267 7.14 -40.47 -12.75
C ALA A 267 8.36 -39.54 -12.64
N VAL A 268 9.37 -39.72 -13.50
CA VAL A 268 10.58 -38.90 -13.59
C VAL A 268 10.26 -37.48 -14.08
N GLN A 269 9.35 -37.33 -15.04
CA GLN A 269 8.97 -36.04 -15.63
C GLN A 269 8.12 -35.23 -14.65
N ILE A 270 7.20 -35.89 -13.93
CA ILE A 270 6.48 -35.28 -12.81
C ILE A 270 7.45 -34.90 -11.70
N LEU A 271 8.36 -35.78 -11.31
CA LEU A 271 9.33 -35.53 -10.24
C LEU A 271 10.25 -34.35 -10.56
N LEU A 272 10.72 -34.23 -11.81
CA LEU A 272 11.54 -33.11 -12.26
C LEU A 272 10.75 -31.79 -12.32
N ASN A 273 9.50 -31.81 -12.80
CA ASN A 273 8.66 -30.61 -12.84
C ASN A 273 8.25 -30.15 -11.42
N VAL A 274 7.87 -31.07 -10.54
CA VAL A 274 7.48 -30.78 -9.15
C VAL A 274 8.71 -30.39 -8.32
N GLY A 275 9.84 -31.06 -8.51
CA GLY A 275 11.10 -30.74 -7.85
C GLY A 275 11.61 -29.35 -8.27
N GLY A 276 11.58 -29.05 -9.58
CA GLY A 276 11.89 -27.72 -10.11
C GLY A 276 10.96 -26.65 -9.52
N PHE A 277 9.66 -26.92 -9.47
CA PHE A 277 8.67 -26.02 -8.85
C PHE A 277 8.99 -25.70 -7.39
N LEU A 278 9.26 -26.71 -6.57
CA LEU A 278 9.57 -26.51 -5.16
C LEU A 278 10.84 -25.66 -4.99
N ILE A 279 11.87 -25.89 -5.80
CA ILE A 279 13.09 -25.10 -5.77
C ILE A 279 12.82 -23.65 -6.18
N THR A 280 12.09 -23.42 -7.28
CA THR A 280 11.74 -22.07 -7.75
C THR A 280 10.83 -21.33 -6.78
N LEU A 281 9.85 -22.01 -6.18
CA LEU A 281 8.93 -21.45 -5.20
C LEU A 281 9.69 -21.05 -3.92
N VAL A 282 10.56 -21.93 -3.42
CA VAL A 282 11.42 -21.64 -2.25
C VAL A 282 12.35 -20.48 -2.56
N ALA A 283 13.01 -20.48 -3.72
CA ALA A 283 13.86 -19.38 -4.14
C ALA A 283 13.07 -18.06 -4.19
N THR A 284 11.88 -18.06 -4.81
CA THR A 284 11.01 -16.88 -4.91
C THR A 284 10.61 -16.38 -3.53
N ILE A 285 10.14 -17.26 -2.64
CA ILE A 285 9.75 -16.89 -1.27
C ILE A 285 10.95 -16.32 -0.52
N VAL A 286 12.13 -16.94 -0.61
CA VAL A 286 13.35 -16.45 0.03
C VAL A 286 13.72 -15.07 -0.50
N PHE A 287 13.69 -14.88 -1.83
CA PHE A 287 13.95 -13.58 -2.45
C PHE A 287 12.93 -12.52 -2.05
N THR A 288 11.63 -12.84 -2.02
CA THR A 288 10.57 -11.91 -1.61
C THR A 288 10.68 -11.55 -0.12
N VAL A 289 10.97 -12.52 0.75
CA VAL A 289 11.18 -12.28 2.19
C VAL A 289 12.43 -11.43 2.41
N TYR A 290 13.52 -11.73 1.72
CA TYR A 290 14.75 -10.95 1.78
C TYR A 290 14.53 -9.52 1.28
N ALA A 291 13.84 -9.36 0.14
CA ALA A 291 13.44 -8.08 -0.42
C ALA A 291 12.61 -7.25 0.57
N LYS A 292 11.58 -7.86 1.19
CA LYS A 292 10.73 -7.20 2.18
C LYS A 292 11.51 -6.79 3.43
N ARG A 293 12.50 -7.60 3.84
CA ARG A 293 13.38 -7.29 4.98
C ARG A 293 14.32 -6.14 4.67
N GLN A 294 14.91 -6.13 3.48
CA GLN A 294 15.80 -5.07 3.00
C GLN A 294 15.08 -3.74 2.75
N LEU A 295 13.86 -3.77 2.21
CA LEU A 295 13.01 -2.59 2.10
C LEU A 295 12.76 -1.93 3.45
N ARG A 296 12.49 -2.75 4.48
CA ARG A 296 12.24 -2.25 5.83
C ARG A 296 13.49 -1.60 6.44
N ILE A 297 14.68 -2.13 6.15
CA ILE A 297 15.94 -1.56 6.61
C ILE A 297 16.18 -0.19 5.97
N LEU A 298 15.98 -0.07 4.65
CA LEU A 298 16.12 1.21 3.96
C LEU A 298 15.13 2.27 4.48
N GLN A 299 13.88 1.87 4.78
CA GLN A 299 12.89 2.77 5.37
C GLN A 299 13.29 3.27 6.77
N ILE A 300 13.91 2.41 7.59
CA ILE A 300 14.38 2.78 8.94
C ILE A 300 15.62 3.68 8.87
N GLU A 301 16.52 3.44 7.91
CA GLU A 301 17.72 4.24 7.72
C GLU A 301 17.40 5.67 7.24
N GLU A 302 16.29 5.84 6.51
CA GLU A 302 15.78 7.14 6.08
C GLU A 302 15.01 7.89 7.18
N GLU A 303 14.32 7.20 8.11
CA GLU A 303 13.71 7.84 9.28
C GLU A 303 14.73 8.33 10.33
N LEU A 304 15.99 7.89 10.24
CA LEU A 304 17.08 8.24 11.15
C LEU A 304 17.98 9.38 10.65
N VAL A 305 17.76 9.89 9.44
CA VAL A 305 18.49 11.01 8.80
C VAL A 305 17.61 12.24 8.73
#